data_AF-A0A3L7SID4-F1
#
_entry.id   AF-A0A3L7SID4-F1
#
_cell.length_a   1.000
_cell.length_b   1.000
_cell.length_c   1.000
_cell.angle_alpha   90.00
_cell.angle_beta   90.00
_cell.angle_gamma   90.00
#
_symmetry.space_group_name_H-M   'P 1'
#
loop_
_entity.id
_entity.type
_entity.pdbx_description
1 polymer ?
#
loop_
_entity_poly.entity_id
_entity_poly.type
_entity_poly.pdbx_seq_one_letter_code
_entity_poly.pdbx_strand_id
1 'polypeptide(L)'
;MPIITNIAAYKFASLTELKPLRDRLIEQCKVWQLKGTILLSTEGINLFVAGGEAEISLLLAELRAIPGLAGLTPKVSESDEQPFQRMLVKIKREIISFGVEGIDPVHAPAPKLSAQELKRWLDEGRAVTLLDTRNDYEIQLGTFHQAVTLDIDHFRQFPEAVRQLPVELKQQPIVMFCTGGIRCEKAGPFMQREGFEQIFQLDGGILKYFEECGSAHYDGDCFVFDKRVGVDPSLHESEAAQCYACQTPLTPEDQRDPRFVEAKSCPYCFRTSEENRARILVERHAALQRISTPLPGSQPYDNPRPLNVSAEFDGHTLLDFLCGVLGQVPREEWEQACQEGRLRKRSSASRRKKQKPGGSLAETDPVVILGAESIVRAGDRLIHLLPGIREPEVNTAIQIVYEDAAIIVVNKPAPLPMHPCGRFSRNTLQYLLGQVYRPQNPRPAHRLDANTTGLVLLSRTKHFAKRLQQQFEPGGPDEIEKGYLARVQGVPLLDHFSCHLPISDEAGRAGSRQIDPEEGLPAHTDFHVVKRFADGTSLLEVLPRTGRTNQIRVHLWSLGYPICGDATYLPDQILGEIQTVPATGPLFCLLAQRIAFTHPLNKERMVFETEQPVWASEQYLTGQQNR
;
A
#
# COMPACT_ATOMS: atom_id res chain seq x y z
N MET A 1 43.64 9.78 18.23
CA MET A 1 43.51 9.35 16.82
C MET A 1 43.80 10.56 15.95
N PRO A 2 44.20 10.43 14.67
CA PRO A 2 44.33 11.62 13.82
C PRO A 2 42.96 12.27 13.66
N ILE A 3 42.91 13.60 13.78
CA ILE A 3 41.71 14.41 13.56
C ILE A 3 41.23 14.21 12.12
N ILE A 4 39.92 14.04 11.92
CA ILE A 4 39.31 13.91 10.61
C ILE A 4 38.85 15.28 10.12
N THR A 5 39.31 15.68 8.94
CA THR A 5 38.88 16.91 8.27
C THR A 5 37.61 16.64 7.47
N ASN A 6 36.55 17.38 7.77
CA ASN A 6 35.26 17.33 7.08
C ASN A 6 35.10 18.55 6.18
N ILE A 7 34.79 18.35 4.91
CA ILE A 7 34.47 19.41 3.98
C ILE A 7 33.02 19.33 3.49
N ALA A 8 32.38 20.50 3.42
CA ALA A 8 31.11 20.70 2.72
C ALA A 8 31.28 21.79 1.68
N ALA A 9 30.93 21.52 0.43
CA ALA A 9 31.06 22.49 -0.65
C ALA A 9 30.01 22.28 -1.74
N TYR A 10 29.61 23.36 -2.41
CA TYR A 10 28.81 23.28 -3.62
C TYR A 10 29.29 24.32 -4.63
N LYS A 11 29.01 24.08 -5.90
CA LYS A 11 29.21 25.05 -6.96
C LYS A 11 28.28 24.75 -8.12
N PHE A 12 27.48 25.74 -8.51
CA PHE A 12 26.74 25.71 -9.75
C PHE A 12 27.69 26.03 -10.91
N ALA A 13 27.76 25.11 -11.87
CA ALA A 13 28.60 25.19 -13.06
C ALA A 13 28.06 24.21 -14.10
N SER A 14 28.15 24.57 -15.39
CA SER A 14 27.77 23.65 -16.46
C SER A 14 28.78 22.52 -16.54
N LEU A 15 28.37 21.30 -16.16
CA LEU A 15 29.23 20.11 -16.19
C LEU A 15 28.77 19.14 -17.27
N THR A 16 29.74 18.66 -18.05
CA THR A 16 29.55 17.63 -19.07
C THR A 16 30.30 16.34 -18.69
N GLU A 17 30.11 15.26 -19.45
CA GLU A 17 30.84 13.99 -19.23
C GLU A 17 30.76 13.46 -17.78
N LEU A 18 29.58 13.57 -17.16
CA LEU A 18 29.38 13.24 -15.74
C LEU A 18 29.70 11.79 -15.39
N LYS A 19 29.52 10.86 -16.33
CA LYS A 19 29.80 9.42 -16.12
C LYS A 19 31.32 9.18 -15.97
N PRO A 20 32.17 9.56 -16.95
CA PRO A 20 33.63 9.55 -16.76
C PRO A 20 34.09 10.28 -15.51
N LEU A 21 33.54 11.47 -15.24
CA LEU A 21 33.91 12.26 -14.07
C LEU A 21 33.60 11.53 -12.75
N ARG A 22 32.41 10.92 -12.65
CA ARG A 22 32.01 10.11 -11.48
C ARG A 22 32.99 8.97 -11.24
N ASP A 23 33.34 8.24 -12.31
CA ASP A 23 34.17 7.03 -12.22
C ASP A 23 35.60 7.40 -11.80
N ARG A 24 36.15 8.50 -12.33
CA ARG A 24 37.44 9.03 -11.88
C ARG A 24 37.42 9.46 -10.41
N LEU A 25 36.42 10.24 -10.00
CA LEU A 25 36.35 10.76 -8.62
C LEU A 25 36.17 9.63 -7.59
N ILE A 26 35.37 8.60 -7.90
CA ILE A 26 35.18 7.49 -6.96
C ILE A 26 36.43 6.63 -6.84
N GLU A 27 37.22 6.47 -7.90
CA GLU A 27 38.51 5.75 -7.86
C GLU A 27 39.55 6.53 -7.05
N GLN A 28 39.72 7.83 -7.33
CA GLN A 28 40.66 8.69 -6.60
C GLN A 28 40.31 8.76 -5.10
N CYS A 29 39.04 9.02 -4.76
CA CYS A 29 38.61 9.07 -3.36
C CYS A 29 38.81 7.74 -2.62
N LYS A 30 38.70 6.59 -3.31
CA LYS A 30 39.02 5.28 -2.71
C LYS A 30 40.51 5.14 -2.41
N VAL A 31 41.38 5.55 -3.34
CA VAL A 31 42.84 5.53 -3.14
C VAL A 31 43.24 6.39 -1.96
N TRP A 32 42.63 7.58 -1.83
CA TRP A 32 42.85 8.51 -0.73
C TRP A 32 42.04 8.17 0.54
N GLN A 33 41.35 7.04 0.56
CA GLN A 33 40.54 6.60 1.71
C GLN A 33 39.50 7.63 2.21
N LEU A 34 39.09 8.55 1.35
CA LEU A 34 38.04 9.53 1.66
C LEU A 34 36.68 8.83 1.73
N LYS A 35 35.80 9.32 2.60
CA LYS A 35 34.41 8.86 2.68
C LYS A 35 33.47 10.06 2.65
N GLY A 36 32.24 9.85 2.21
CA GLY A 36 31.33 10.96 1.96
C GLY A 36 30.44 10.75 0.75
N THR A 37 29.83 11.83 0.30
CA THR A 37 29.01 11.87 -0.90
C THR A 37 29.39 13.06 -1.78
N ILE A 38 29.66 12.81 -3.06
CA ILE A 38 29.72 13.82 -4.11
C ILE A 38 28.50 13.63 -5.02
N LEU A 39 27.72 14.68 -5.20
CA LEU A 39 26.61 14.76 -6.14
C LEU A 39 27.06 15.54 -7.37
N LEU A 40 26.87 14.95 -8.54
CA LEU A 40 27.13 15.56 -9.84
C LEU A 40 25.81 15.74 -10.58
N SER A 41 25.61 16.91 -11.16
CA SER A 41 24.56 17.16 -12.14
C SER A 41 25.13 18.00 -13.28
N THR A 42 24.40 18.12 -14.38
CA THR A 42 24.73 19.06 -15.46
C THR A 42 24.73 20.50 -14.97
N GLU A 43 24.02 20.80 -13.86
CA GLU A 43 24.00 22.12 -13.22
C GLU A 43 25.12 22.36 -12.20
N GLY A 44 25.94 21.36 -11.84
CA GLY A 44 27.09 21.56 -10.94
C GLY A 44 27.44 20.40 -10.02
N ILE A 45 28.07 20.73 -8.90
CA ILE A 45 28.54 19.79 -7.87
C ILE A 45 28.06 20.20 -6.46
N ASN A 46 27.76 19.21 -5.63
CA ASN A 46 27.52 19.37 -4.19
C ASN A 46 28.17 18.19 -3.45
N LEU A 47 28.95 18.45 -2.41
CA LEU A 47 29.72 17.42 -1.72
C LEU A 47 29.82 17.61 -0.22
N PHE A 48 29.84 16.47 0.47
CA PHE A 48 30.19 16.31 1.88
C PHE A 48 31.21 15.18 1.95
N VAL A 49 32.47 15.48 2.25
CA VAL A 49 33.57 14.50 2.22
C VAL A 49 34.44 14.66 3.45
N ALA A 50 34.91 13.55 4.01
CA ALA A 50 35.76 13.54 5.18
C ALA A 50 36.94 12.57 5.03
N GLY A 51 38.09 12.95 5.57
CA GLY A 51 39.32 12.16 5.56
C GLY A 51 40.50 12.93 6.14
N GLY A 52 41.72 12.53 5.79
CA GLY A 52 42.92 13.27 6.19
C GLY A 52 43.05 14.60 5.42
N GLU A 53 43.65 15.60 6.07
CA GLU A 53 43.80 16.95 5.53
C GLU A 53 44.57 16.97 4.18
N ALA A 54 45.62 16.14 4.06
CA ALA A 54 46.39 16.00 2.84
C ALA A 54 45.54 15.43 1.70
N GLU A 55 44.75 14.40 1.99
CA GLU A 55 43.85 13.75 1.03
C GLU A 55 42.70 14.66 0.59
N ILE A 56 42.16 15.46 1.51
CA ILE A 56 41.18 16.51 1.20
C ILE A 56 41.79 17.55 0.26
N SER A 57 43.03 17.96 0.50
CA SER A 57 43.74 18.90 -0.36
C SER A 57 43.92 18.37 -1.78
N LEU A 58 44.20 17.07 -1.93
CA LEU A 58 44.26 16.40 -3.25
C LEU A 58 42.90 16.41 -3.97
N LEU A 59 41.81 16.10 -3.26
CA LEU A 59 40.46 16.17 -3.82
C LEU A 59 40.11 17.58 -4.28
N LEU A 60 40.39 18.60 -3.47
CA LEU A 60 40.11 19.99 -3.84
C LEU A 60 40.91 20.44 -5.05
N ALA A 61 42.17 20.01 -5.18
CA ALA A 61 42.98 20.30 -6.36
C ALA A 61 42.38 19.69 -7.63
N GLU A 62 41.96 18.42 -7.59
CA GLU A 62 41.27 17.77 -8.72
C GLU A 62 39.96 18.47 -9.10
N LEU A 63 39.15 18.83 -8.10
CA LEU A 63 37.88 19.50 -8.35
C LEU A 63 38.08 20.89 -8.95
N ARG A 64 39.06 21.65 -8.45
CA ARG A 64 39.36 23.00 -8.96
C ARG A 64 39.98 22.99 -10.36
N ALA A 65 40.59 21.88 -10.78
CA ALA A 65 41.08 21.71 -12.14
C ALA A 65 39.95 21.53 -13.19
N ILE A 66 38.72 21.26 -12.76
CA ILE A 66 37.58 21.09 -13.67
C ILE A 66 37.06 22.48 -14.10
N PRO A 67 36.86 22.72 -15.41
CA PRO A 67 36.28 23.97 -15.90
C PRO A 67 34.97 24.32 -15.19
N GLY A 68 34.85 25.56 -14.68
CA GLY A 68 33.71 26.03 -13.91
C GLY A 68 33.81 25.82 -12.40
N LEU A 69 34.72 24.96 -11.92
CA LEU A 69 34.89 24.64 -10.49
C LEU A 69 36.14 25.26 -9.84
N ALA A 70 36.93 26.06 -10.57
CA ALA A 70 38.15 26.68 -10.06
C ALA A 70 37.95 27.49 -8.75
N GLY A 71 36.79 28.11 -8.60
CA GLY A 71 36.41 28.89 -7.42
C GLY A 71 35.66 28.08 -6.33
N LEU A 72 35.78 26.75 -6.30
CA LEU A 72 35.15 25.93 -5.27
C LEU A 72 35.82 26.18 -3.90
N THR A 73 35.07 26.75 -2.97
CA THR A 73 35.50 27.04 -1.60
C THR A 73 34.79 26.10 -0.61
N PRO A 74 35.50 25.12 -0.04
CA PRO A 74 34.93 24.26 0.98
C PRO A 74 34.81 24.99 2.31
N LYS A 75 33.77 24.63 3.08
CA LYS A 75 33.74 24.86 4.52
C LYS A 75 34.36 23.67 5.21
N VAL A 76 35.16 23.94 6.24
CA VAL A 76 35.94 22.92 6.94
C VAL A 76 35.46 22.82 8.38
N SER A 77 35.34 21.59 8.88
CA SER A 77 35.10 21.30 10.31
C SER A 77 35.88 20.04 10.69
N GLU A 78 36.11 19.84 11.98
CA GLU A 78 36.90 18.71 12.49
C GLU A 78 35.99 17.71 13.23
N SER A 79 36.38 16.44 13.24
CA SER A 79 35.73 15.40 14.05
C SER A 79 36.73 14.35 14.52
N ASP A 80 36.49 13.76 15.69
CA ASP A 80 37.34 12.71 16.25
C ASP A 80 37.20 11.38 15.49
N GLU A 81 36.03 11.14 14.91
CA GLU A 81 35.72 9.94 14.15
C GLU A 81 35.30 10.28 12.72
N GLN A 82 35.39 9.27 11.85
CA GLN A 82 35.01 9.35 10.45
C GLN A 82 33.46 9.31 10.32
N PRO A 83 32.80 10.43 9.93
CA PRO A 83 31.34 10.53 10.01
C PRO A 83 30.62 9.81 8.87
N PHE A 84 31.33 9.41 7.81
CA PHE A 84 30.74 8.65 6.71
C PHE A 84 31.16 7.18 6.73
N GLN A 85 30.20 6.28 6.50
CA GLN A 85 30.50 4.85 6.45
C GLN A 85 31.21 4.42 5.14
N ARG A 86 30.92 5.13 4.04
CA ARG A 86 31.42 4.81 2.69
C ARG A 86 31.53 6.05 1.83
N MET A 87 32.29 5.96 0.74
CA MET A 87 32.32 6.97 -0.32
C MET A 87 31.25 6.71 -1.39
N LEU A 88 30.55 7.75 -1.80
CA LEU A 88 29.54 7.72 -2.86
C LEU A 88 29.80 8.87 -3.83
N VAL A 89 29.74 8.58 -5.14
CA VAL A 89 29.67 9.62 -6.18
C VAL A 89 28.43 9.32 -7.02
N LYS A 90 27.45 10.22 -7.01
CA LYS A 90 26.13 10.00 -7.62
C LYS A 90 25.83 11.06 -8.66
N ILE A 91 25.36 10.62 -9.83
CA ILE A 91 24.78 11.51 -10.83
C ILE A 91 23.30 11.70 -10.50
N LYS A 92 22.88 12.96 -10.43
CA LYS A 92 21.52 13.38 -10.15
C LYS A 92 21.03 14.32 -11.25
N ARG A 93 19.71 14.52 -11.32
CA ARG A 93 19.11 15.55 -12.19
C ARG A 93 19.44 16.95 -11.68
N GLU A 94 19.51 17.10 -10.36
CA GLU A 94 19.81 18.35 -9.67
C GLU A 94 20.76 18.05 -8.51
N ILE A 95 21.71 18.94 -8.22
CA ILE A 95 22.59 18.84 -7.04
C ILE A 95 21.86 19.20 -5.74
N ILE A 96 20.75 19.92 -5.86
CA ILE A 96 19.74 20.13 -4.84
C ILE A 96 18.37 20.05 -5.51
N SER A 97 17.56 19.07 -5.12
CA SER A 97 16.28 18.79 -5.79
C SER A 97 15.25 19.86 -5.45
N PHE A 98 14.93 20.71 -6.43
CA PHE A 98 13.94 21.78 -6.31
C PHE A 98 12.67 21.45 -7.11
N GLY A 99 12.78 20.71 -8.22
CA GLY A 99 11.62 20.24 -8.98
C GLY A 99 10.92 21.31 -9.83
N VAL A 100 11.52 22.49 -9.98
CA VAL A 100 11.05 23.57 -10.85
C VAL A 100 12.08 23.80 -11.94
N GLU A 101 11.66 23.72 -13.20
CA GLU A 101 12.50 24.01 -14.36
C GLU A 101 12.63 25.53 -14.58
N GLY A 102 13.75 25.93 -15.19
CA GLY A 102 14.00 27.32 -15.59
C GLY A 102 14.47 28.25 -14.47
N ILE A 103 14.93 27.71 -13.34
CA ILE A 103 15.64 28.48 -12.30
C ILE A 103 17.13 28.49 -12.64
N ASP A 104 17.68 29.69 -12.79
CA ASP A 104 19.09 29.91 -13.12
C ASP A 104 19.86 30.52 -11.93
N PRO A 105 20.42 29.68 -11.04
CA PRO A 105 21.17 30.14 -9.88
C PRO A 105 22.54 30.72 -10.25
N VAL A 106 23.01 30.58 -11.50
CA VAL A 106 24.33 31.06 -11.92
C VAL A 106 24.26 32.50 -12.39
N HIS A 107 23.26 32.82 -13.22
CA HIS A 107 23.19 34.12 -13.90
C HIS A 107 22.28 35.14 -13.22
N ALA A 108 21.37 34.70 -12.35
CA ALA A 108 20.46 35.59 -11.61
C ALA A 108 20.32 35.22 -10.13
N PRO A 109 21.41 35.11 -9.34
CA PRO A 109 21.31 34.80 -7.92
C PRO A 109 20.67 35.95 -7.14
N ALA A 110 19.99 35.62 -6.04
CA ALA A 110 19.55 36.64 -5.09
C ALA A 110 20.78 37.33 -4.43
N PRO A 111 20.68 38.63 -4.12
CA PRO A 111 21.68 39.37 -3.36
C PRO A 111 22.15 38.63 -2.10
N LYS A 112 23.46 38.62 -1.87
CA LYS A 112 24.08 37.99 -0.71
C LYS A 112 24.24 38.99 0.42
N LEU A 113 23.91 38.58 1.64
CA LEU A 113 24.13 39.34 2.87
C LEU A 113 25.15 38.60 3.73
N SER A 114 26.22 39.28 4.16
CA SER A 114 27.23 38.65 5.02
C SER A 114 26.69 38.36 6.43
N ALA A 115 27.30 37.42 7.14
CA ALA A 115 26.87 37.07 8.49
C ALA A 115 26.96 38.27 9.45
N GLN A 116 28.06 39.03 9.39
CA GLN A 116 28.26 40.24 10.19
C GLN A 116 27.23 41.34 9.89
N GLU A 117 26.85 41.53 8.61
CA GLU A 117 25.81 42.50 8.25
C GLU A 117 24.43 42.07 8.73
N LEU A 118 24.09 40.79 8.60
CA LEU A 118 22.85 40.25 9.13
C LEU A 118 22.79 40.45 10.64
N LYS A 119 23.85 40.04 11.37
CA LYS A 119 23.94 40.23 12.82
C LYS A 119 23.72 41.70 13.19
N ARG A 120 24.38 42.64 12.49
CA ARG A 120 24.19 44.07 12.71
C ARG A 120 22.73 44.50 12.50
N TRP A 121 22.07 44.05 11.42
CA TRP A 121 20.65 44.39 11.20
C TRP A 121 19.76 43.88 12.32
N LEU A 122 20.03 42.69 12.84
CA LEU A 122 19.29 42.10 13.96
C LEU A 122 19.57 42.83 15.29
N ASP A 123 20.83 43.16 15.57
CA ASP A 123 21.24 43.95 16.74
C ASP A 123 20.59 45.34 16.75
N GLU A 124 20.44 45.96 15.58
CA GLU A 124 19.78 47.27 15.41
C GLU A 124 18.24 47.20 15.47
N GLY A 125 17.65 46.00 15.54
CA GLY A 125 16.20 45.80 15.53
C GLY A 125 15.55 46.22 14.21
N ARG A 126 16.28 46.12 13.08
CA ARG A 126 15.75 46.46 11.76
C ARG A 126 14.59 45.53 11.40
N ALA A 127 13.55 46.07 10.79
CA ALA A 127 12.45 45.28 10.26
C ALA A 127 12.91 44.42 9.06
N VAL A 128 13.20 43.15 9.33
CA VAL A 128 13.60 42.14 8.34
C VAL A 128 12.93 40.81 8.69
N THR A 129 12.43 40.09 7.68
CA THR A 129 11.89 38.75 7.86
C THR A 129 12.99 37.73 7.61
N LEU A 130 13.27 36.85 8.56
CA LEU A 130 14.13 35.70 8.35
C LEU A 130 13.30 34.53 7.85
N LEU A 131 13.69 33.89 6.75
CA LEU A 131 12.98 32.74 6.17
C LEU A 131 13.87 31.49 6.20
N ASP A 132 13.47 30.50 6.99
CA ASP A 132 14.16 29.21 7.04
C ASP A 132 13.72 28.34 5.86
N THR A 133 14.66 28.03 4.97
CA THR A 133 14.40 27.19 3.78
C THR A 133 14.67 25.71 4.03
N ARG A 134 14.94 25.35 5.29
CA ARG A 134 15.22 23.97 5.70
C ARG A 134 13.96 23.14 5.88
N ASN A 135 14.14 21.82 6.03
CA ASN A 135 13.03 20.94 6.35
C ASN A 135 12.68 21.05 7.84
N ASP A 136 11.47 20.66 8.20
CA ASP A 136 10.92 20.68 9.56
C ASP A 136 11.86 20.08 10.62
N TYR A 137 12.44 18.91 10.35
CA TYR A 137 13.37 18.23 11.26
C TYR A 137 14.66 19.02 11.49
N GLU A 138 15.10 19.84 10.53
CA GLU A 138 16.30 20.67 10.71
C GLU A 138 16.02 21.88 11.60
N ILE A 139 14.79 22.40 11.53
CA ILE A 139 14.31 23.56 12.29
C ILE A 139 14.10 23.19 13.75
N GLN A 140 13.60 21.97 14.01
CA GLN A 140 13.40 21.44 15.36
C GLN A 140 14.69 21.39 16.20
N LEU A 141 15.86 21.26 15.55
CA LEU A 141 17.14 21.26 16.23
C LEU A 141 17.62 22.67 16.61
N GLY A 142 17.25 23.67 15.82
CA GLY A 142 17.59 25.06 16.06
C GLY A 142 17.30 25.95 14.87
N THR A 143 17.01 27.23 15.09
CA THR A 143 16.78 28.23 14.04
C THR A 143 16.99 29.66 14.58
N PHE A 144 16.98 30.65 13.70
CA PHE A 144 17.06 32.06 14.10
C PHE A 144 15.80 32.52 14.84
N HIS A 145 15.97 33.46 15.77
CA HIS A 145 14.87 34.08 16.51
C HIS A 145 13.82 34.64 15.55
N GLN A 146 12.56 34.27 15.78
CA GLN A 146 11.40 34.75 15.00
C GLN A 146 11.47 34.43 13.49
N ALA A 147 12.26 33.44 13.07
CA ALA A 147 12.28 33.01 11.67
C ALA A 147 10.91 32.44 11.24
N VAL A 148 10.47 32.81 10.04
CA VAL A 148 9.32 32.21 9.37
C VAL A 148 9.72 30.82 8.88
N THR A 149 8.88 29.83 9.20
CA THR A 149 9.02 28.43 8.77
C THR A 149 7.97 28.11 7.71
N LEU A 150 8.25 27.11 6.88
CA LEU A 150 7.36 26.69 5.79
C LEU A 150 6.72 25.32 6.03
N ASP A 151 7.05 24.67 7.15
CA ASP A 151 6.55 23.36 7.56
C ASP A 151 6.64 22.30 6.45
N ILE A 152 7.81 22.24 5.79
CA ILE A 152 8.09 21.31 4.69
C ILE A 152 8.93 20.11 5.14
N ASP A 153 8.57 18.90 4.72
CA ASP A 153 9.37 17.69 4.90
C ASP A 153 10.54 17.63 3.90
N HIS A 154 10.34 18.25 2.73
CA HIS A 154 11.25 18.18 1.60
C HIS A 154 11.33 19.51 0.86
N PHE A 155 12.55 19.95 0.53
CA PHE A 155 12.79 21.19 -0.21
C PHE A 155 12.05 21.31 -1.56
N ARG A 156 11.68 20.21 -2.23
CA ARG A 156 10.81 20.23 -3.43
C ARG A 156 9.39 20.76 -3.18
N GLN A 157 8.95 20.84 -1.92
CA GLN A 157 7.67 21.41 -1.51
C GLN A 157 7.77 22.94 -1.34
N PHE A 158 8.99 23.49 -1.24
CA PHE A 158 9.23 24.93 -1.10
C PHE A 158 8.45 25.79 -2.10
N PRO A 159 8.38 25.46 -3.42
CA PRO A 159 7.64 26.26 -4.38
C PRO A 159 6.16 26.42 -4.04
N GLU A 160 5.53 25.37 -3.51
CA GLU A 160 4.12 25.41 -3.14
C GLU A 160 3.93 26.14 -1.81
N ALA A 161 4.82 25.88 -0.83
CA ALA A 161 4.76 26.55 0.47
C ALA A 161 4.93 28.07 0.35
N VAL A 162 5.84 28.55 -0.50
CA VAL A 162 6.03 29.99 -0.74
C VAL A 162 4.79 30.66 -1.34
N ARG A 163 4.02 29.98 -2.18
CA ARG A 163 2.77 30.55 -2.74
C ARG A 163 1.70 30.76 -1.70
N GLN A 164 1.79 30.06 -0.58
CA GLN A 164 0.86 30.17 0.54
C GLN A 164 1.29 31.24 1.57
N LEU A 165 2.48 31.85 1.40
CA LEU A 165 2.93 32.93 2.27
C LEU A 165 2.03 34.17 2.13
N PRO A 166 1.84 34.94 3.21
CA PRO A 166 1.08 36.18 3.19
C PRO A 166 1.59 37.16 2.12
N VAL A 167 0.67 37.79 1.39
CA VAL A 167 1.00 38.71 0.29
C VAL A 167 1.81 39.91 0.77
N GLU A 168 1.62 40.31 2.03
CA GLU A 168 2.31 41.42 2.68
C GLU A 168 3.82 41.21 2.78
N LEU A 169 4.28 39.95 2.81
CA LEU A 169 5.70 39.63 2.84
C LEU A 169 6.42 39.97 1.53
N LYS A 170 5.69 40.11 0.41
CA LYS A 170 6.30 40.39 -0.91
C LYS A 170 7.05 41.73 -0.95
N GLN A 171 6.65 42.70 -0.14
CA GLN A 171 7.28 44.02 -0.08
C GLN A 171 8.29 44.16 1.06
N GLN A 172 8.36 43.18 1.96
CA GLN A 172 9.29 43.22 3.09
C GLN A 172 10.68 42.74 2.69
N PRO A 173 11.75 43.24 3.34
CA PRO A 173 13.07 42.63 3.25
C PRO A 173 13.03 41.22 3.82
N ILE A 174 13.37 40.21 3.01
CA ILE A 174 13.46 38.81 3.45
C ILE A 174 14.90 38.35 3.34
N VAL A 175 15.46 37.81 4.41
CA VAL A 175 16.76 37.12 4.41
C VAL A 175 16.51 35.62 4.55
N MET A 176 16.76 34.88 3.49
CA MET A 176 16.65 33.43 3.48
C MET A 176 17.94 32.80 3.97
N PHE A 177 17.82 31.67 4.65
CA PHE A 177 18.97 30.89 5.08
C PHE A 177 18.70 29.38 5.01
N CYS A 178 19.79 28.61 5.01
CA CYS A 178 19.82 27.18 5.28
C CYS A 178 21.20 26.83 5.86
N THR A 179 21.46 25.55 6.14
CA THR A 179 22.74 25.08 6.71
C THR A 179 23.95 25.60 5.91
N GLY A 180 23.92 25.37 4.59
CA GLY A 180 25.08 25.57 3.71
C GLY A 180 24.99 26.74 2.73
N GLY A 181 23.80 27.28 2.49
CA GLY A 181 23.53 28.29 1.45
C GLY A 181 22.94 27.73 0.14
N ILE A 182 23.20 26.46 -0.20
CA ILE A 182 22.83 25.88 -1.52
C ILE A 182 21.33 25.95 -1.85
N ARG A 183 20.44 25.83 -0.87
CA ARG A 183 18.98 25.93 -1.09
C ARG A 183 18.57 27.36 -1.47
N CYS A 184 19.18 28.34 -0.82
CA CYS A 184 18.91 29.76 -1.03
C CYS A 184 19.26 30.22 -2.45
N GLU A 185 20.27 29.59 -3.07
CA GLU A 185 20.66 29.86 -4.47
C GLU A 185 19.54 29.53 -5.47
N LYS A 186 18.69 28.54 -5.18
CA LYS A 186 17.48 28.23 -5.99
C LYS A 186 16.22 28.92 -5.47
N ALA A 187 16.08 29.03 -4.15
CA ALA A 187 14.92 29.66 -3.52
C ALA A 187 14.80 31.14 -3.89
N GLY A 188 15.92 31.87 -3.91
CA GLY A 188 15.91 33.31 -4.18
C GLY A 188 15.37 33.71 -5.54
N PRO A 189 15.92 33.19 -6.65
CA PRO A 189 15.39 33.48 -7.98
C PRO A 189 13.92 33.05 -8.14
N PHE A 190 13.52 31.96 -7.47
CA PHE A 190 12.13 31.53 -7.46
C PHE A 190 11.22 32.51 -6.71
N MET A 191 11.62 33.00 -5.52
CA MET A 191 10.86 34.00 -4.79
C MET A 191 10.75 35.32 -5.58
N GLN A 192 11.83 35.76 -6.22
CA GLN A 192 11.77 36.93 -7.11
C GLN A 192 10.76 36.74 -8.24
N ARG A 193 10.72 35.55 -8.85
CA ARG A 193 9.73 35.19 -9.87
C ARG A 193 8.28 35.17 -9.33
N GLU A 194 8.06 34.77 -8.09
CA GLU A 194 6.75 34.80 -7.42
C GLU A 194 6.37 36.22 -6.91
N GLY A 195 7.20 37.23 -7.19
CA GLY A 195 6.91 38.65 -6.98
C GLY A 195 7.40 39.23 -5.66
N PHE A 196 8.38 38.60 -5.01
CA PHE A 196 9.03 39.18 -3.83
C PHE A 196 10.14 40.15 -4.25
N GLU A 197 10.07 41.39 -3.74
CA GLU A 197 10.89 42.50 -4.23
C GLU A 197 12.28 42.56 -3.59
N GLN A 198 12.38 42.29 -2.28
CA GLN A 198 13.59 42.49 -1.48
C GLN A 198 14.10 41.17 -0.87
N ILE A 199 14.58 40.27 -1.73
CA ILE A 199 15.12 38.98 -1.31
C ILE A 199 16.64 39.03 -1.16
N PHE A 200 17.12 38.61 0.01
CA PHE A 200 18.52 38.39 0.31
C PHE A 200 18.73 36.93 0.72
N GLN A 201 19.93 36.42 0.51
CA GLN A 201 20.37 35.14 1.06
C GLN A 201 21.57 35.32 1.98
N LEU A 202 21.56 34.62 3.11
CA LEU A 202 22.70 34.59 4.04
C LEU A 202 23.89 33.90 3.36
N ASP A 203 24.95 34.67 3.11
CA ASP A 203 26.15 34.16 2.47
C ASP A 203 26.81 33.10 3.35
N GLY A 204 27.03 31.91 2.79
CA GLY A 204 27.56 30.77 3.54
C GLY A 204 26.59 30.17 4.58
N GLY A 205 25.33 30.60 4.65
CA GLY A 205 24.32 29.98 5.53
C GLY A 205 24.67 29.98 7.02
N ILE A 206 23.99 29.12 7.78
CA ILE A 206 24.12 29.07 9.25
C ILE A 206 25.55 28.73 9.68
N LEU A 207 26.23 27.81 9.00
CA LEU A 207 27.59 27.41 9.39
C LEU A 207 28.60 28.56 9.34
N LYS A 208 28.51 29.43 8.31
CA LYS A 208 29.38 30.62 8.23
C LYS A 208 28.96 31.69 9.24
N TYR A 209 27.67 31.76 9.56
CA TYR A 209 27.19 32.64 10.62
C TYR A 209 27.74 32.22 11.99
N PHE A 210 27.75 30.93 12.31
CA PHE A 210 28.38 30.41 13.53
C PHE A 210 29.88 30.74 13.58
N GLU A 211 30.60 30.51 12.48
CA GLU A 211 32.03 30.83 12.37
C GLU A 211 32.34 32.31 12.67
N GLU A 212 31.56 33.24 12.14
CA GLU A 212 31.84 34.68 12.24
C GLU A 212 31.15 35.37 13.43
N CYS A 213 30.00 34.85 13.88
CA CYS A 213 29.07 35.52 14.79
C CYS A 213 28.67 34.68 16.01
N GLY A 214 29.05 33.40 16.09
CA GLY A 214 28.63 32.48 17.15
C GLY A 214 27.12 32.28 17.19
N SER A 215 26.54 32.27 18.39
CA SER A 215 25.11 31.99 18.64
C SER A 215 24.18 33.22 18.59
N ALA A 216 24.66 34.40 18.20
CA ALA A 216 23.86 35.61 18.26
C ALA A 216 22.55 35.47 17.43
N HIS A 217 21.39 35.71 18.05
CA HIS A 217 20.06 35.59 17.44
C HIS A 217 19.66 34.18 16.97
N TYR A 218 20.37 33.13 17.39
CA TYR A 218 20.10 31.75 17.00
C TYR A 218 19.89 30.88 18.24
N ASP A 219 18.83 30.07 18.25
CA ASP A 219 18.54 29.11 19.31
C ASP A 219 18.82 27.68 18.84
N GLY A 220 19.51 26.90 19.65
CA GLY A 220 19.78 25.48 19.40
C GLY A 220 20.99 25.21 18.51
N ASP A 221 21.00 24.02 17.90
CA ASP A 221 22.10 23.50 17.09
C ASP A 221 21.74 23.48 15.59
N CYS A 222 22.76 23.51 14.73
CA CYS A 222 22.56 23.46 13.29
C CYS A 222 22.61 22.02 12.77
N PHE A 223 21.51 21.54 12.18
CA PHE A 223 21.46 20.20 11.60
C PHE A 223 22.46 20.03 10.44
N VAL A 224 23.23 18.94 10.46
CA VAL A 224 24.19 18.55 9.42
C VAL A 224 23.90 17.15 8.86
N PHE A 225 24.15 16.97 7.57
CA PHE A 225 23.76 15.77 6.80
C PHE A 225 24.78 14.62 6.90
N ASP A 226 25.27 14.37 8.11
CA ASP A 226 26.22 13.31 8.42
C ASP A 226 25.97 12.74 9.83
N LYS A 227 26.84 11.83 10.30
CA LYS A 227 26.64 11.13 11.57
C LYS A 227 26.55 12.05 12.79
N ARG A 228 27.08 13.27 12.71
CA ARG A 228 27.07 14.22 13.82
C ARG A 228 25.66 14.70 14.16
N VAL A 229 24.74 14.63 13.19
CA VAL A 229 23.33 15.10 13.26
C VAL A 229 23.19 16.61 13.44
N GLY A 230 23.92 17.20 14.37
CA GLY A 230 23.97 18.63 14.64
C GLY A 230 25.39 19.11 14.97
N VAL A 231 25.60 20.42 14.79
CA VAL A 231 26.76 21.13 15.31
C VAL A 231 26.32 22.33 16.13
N ASP A 232 27.03 22.60 17.22
CA ASP A 232 26.77 23.75 18.09
C ASP A 232 27.22 25.08 17.41
N PRO A 233 26.91 26.24 18.00
CA PRO A 233 27.37 27.54 17.49
C PRO A 233 28.89 27.75 17.47
N SER A 234 29.67 26.85 18.06
CA SER A 234 31.13 26.81 17.98
C SER A 234 31.65 25.80 16.96
N LEU A 235 30.75 25.20 16.16
CA LEU A 235 31.03 24.18 15.13
C LEU A 235 31.54 22.83 15.67
N HIS A 236 31.33 22.53 16.95
CA HIS A 236 31.58 21.21 17.52
C HIS A 236 30.35 20.30 17.35
N GLU A 237 30.57 18.98 17.34
CA GLU A 237 29.50 17.99 17.28
C GLU A 237 28.56 18.10 18.49
N SER A 238 27.25 18.20 18.22
CA SER A 238 26.22 18.21 19.26
C SER A 238 25.95 16.81 19.81
N GLU A 239 25.37 16.70 21.02
CA GLU A 239 24.87 15.42 21.54
C GLU A 239 23.52 14.99 20.92
N ALA A 240 23.02 15.70 19.91
CA ALA A 240 21.78 15.37 19.24
C ALA A 240 21.91 14.06 18.45
N ALA A 241 20.90 13.20 18.53
CA ALA A 241 20.79 12.00 17.69
C ALA A 241 19.65 12.17 16.69
N GLN A 242 19.60 11.36 15.64
CA GLN A 242 18.47 11.36 14.71
C GLN A 242 17.67 10.06 14.86
N CYS A 243 16.36 10.18 15.02
CA CYS A 243 15.49 9.01 14.94
C CYS A 243 15.43 8.50 13.50
N TYR A 244 16.03 7.35 13.20
CA TYR A 244 15.98 6.80 11.84
C TYR A 244 14.56 6.40 11.36
N ALA A 245 13.59 6.27 12.26
CA ALA A 245 12.22 5.92 11.91
C ALA A 245 11.39 7.11 11.40
N CYS A 246 11.62 8.31 11.96
CA CYS A 246 10.83 9.50 11.65
C CYS A 246 11.65 10.76 11.33
N GLN A 247 12.99 10.65 11.32
CA GLN A 247 13.95 11.73 11.04
C GLN A 247 14.00 12.87 12.06
N THR A 248 13.13 12.88 13.07
CA THR A 248 13.16 13.82 14.19
C THR A 248 14.52 13.79 14.89
N PRO A 249 15.20 14.94 15.06
CA PRO A 249 16.35 15.07 15.94
C PRO A 249 15.90 14.86 17.39
N LEU A 250 16.75 14.21 18.16
CA LEU A 250 16.47 13.76 19.52
C LEU A 250 17.50 14.42 20.44
N THR A 251 17.00 15.16 21.41
CA THR A 251 17.82 15.67 22.51
C THR A 251 18.37 14.51 23.35
N PRO A 252 19.41 14.74 24.17
CA PRO A 252 19.88 13.73 25.13
C PRO A 252 18.80 13.26 26.11
N GLU A 253 17.76 14.07 26.36
CA GLU A 253 16.60 13.67 27.16
C GLU A 253 15.68 12.70 26.39
N ASP A 254 15.38 13.01 25.12
CA ASP A 254 14.60 12.11 24.24
C ASP A 254 15.27 10.75 24.07
N GLN A 255 16.61 10.73 24.00
CA GLN A 255 17.41 9.52 23.89
C GLN A 255 17.36 8.64 25.17
N ARG A 256 16.99 9.21 26.32
CA ARG A 256 16.82 8.48 27.59
C ARG A 256 15.40 7.95 27.80
N ASP A 257 14.45 8.33 26.96
CA ASP A 257 13.07 7.87 27.06
C ASP A 257 12.95 6.36 26.72
N PRO A 258 12.20 5.56 27.49
CA PRO A 258 12.03 4.11 27.24
C PRO A 258 11.46 3.74 25.86
N ARG A 259 10.78 4.68 25.19
CA ARG A 259 10.22 4.50 23.85
C ARG A 259 11.24 4.74 22.74
N PHE A 260 12.39 5.32 23.07
CA PHE A 260 13.50 5.40 22.16
C PHE A 260 14.16 4.03 22.03
N VAL A 261 14.10 3.49 20.82
CA VAL A 261 14.79 2.27 20.45
C VAL A 261 15.50 2.56 19.15
N GLU A 262 16.83 2.49 19.19
CA GLU A 262 17.69 2.81 18.06
C GLU A 262 17.21 2.10 16.79
N ALA A 263 17.08 2.87 15.71
CA ALA A 263 16.55 2.45 14.41
C ALA A 263 15.09 1.94 14.37
N LYS A 264 14.34 1.96 15.48
CA LYS A 264 12.93 1.51 15.51
C LYS A 264 11.94 2.62 15.87
N SER A 265 12.19 3.39 16.92
CA SER A 265 11.25 4.41 17.40
C SER A 265 11.90 5.46 18.27
N CYS A 266 11.19 6.57 18.48
CA CYS A 266 11.48 7.61 19.45
C CYS A 266 10.18 8.02 20.17
N PRO A 267 10.23 8.88 21.19
CA PRO A 267 9.05 9.34 21.94
C PRO A 267 7.92 9.90 21.06
N TYR A 268 8.30 10.55 19.95
CA TYR A 268 7.38 11.22 19.04
C TYR A 268 6.69 10.25 18.06
N CYS A 269 7.41 9.24 17.58
CA CYS A 269 6.92 8.30 16.56
C CYS A 269 6.53 6.93 17.12
N PHE A 270 6.79 6.67 18.40
CA PHE A 270 6.36 5.44 19.05
C PHE A 270 4.84 5.32 18.99
N ARG A 271 4.37 4.12 18.66
CA ARG A 271 2.95 3.75 18.61
C ARG A 271 2.81 2.34 19.16
N THR A 272 1.75 2.12 19.92
CA THR A 272 1.35 0.79 20.40
C THR A 272 0.99 -0.12 19.22
N SER A 273 0.89 -1.44 19.46
CA SER A 273 0.44 -2.38 18.42
C SER A 273 -1.00 -2.10 17.97
N GLU A 274 -1.84 -1.59 18.87
CA GLU A 274 -3.23 -1.24 18.58
C GLU A 274 -3.33 0.00 17.68
N GLU A 275 -2.61 1.07 18.00
CA GLU A 275 -2.57 2.28 17.17
C GLU A 275 -1.99 2.00 15.78
N ASN A 276 -0.93 1.19 15.70
CA ASN A 276 -0.37 0.76 14.42
C ASN A 276 -1.40 -0.03 13.61
N ARG A 277 -2.13 -0.96 14.24
CA ARG A 277 -3.19 -1.73 13.56
C ARG A 277 -4.30 -0.81 13.06
N ALA A 278 -4.79 0.10 13.89
CA ALA A 278 -5.83 1.06 13.52
C ALA A 278 -5.42 1.92 12.31
N ARG A 279 -4.19 2.45 12.31
CA ARG A 279 -3.65 3.20 11.16
C ARG A 279 -3.59 2.35 9.89
N ILE A 280 -3.05 1.12 10.00
CA ILE A 280 -2.96 0.24 8.83
C ILE A 280 -4.36 -0.08 8.31
N LEU A 281 -5.35 -0.32 9.18
CA LEU A 281 -6.73 -0.53 8.74
C LEU A 281 -7.27 0.67 7.95
N VAL A 282 -7.05 1.92 8.40
CA VAL A 282 -7.44 3.12 7.64
C VAL A 282 -6.78 3.13 6.25
N GLU A 283 -5.48 2.87 6.18
CA GLU A 283 -4.74 2.79 4.90
C GLU A 283 -5.29 1.69 3.99
N ARG A 284 -5.67 0.53 4.55
CA ARG A 284 -6.24 -0.59 3.78
C ARG A 284 -7.62 -0.26 3.22
N HIS A 285 -8.47 0.40 3.99
CA HIS A 285 -9.79 0.82 3.53
C HIS A 285 -9.67 1.88 2.43
N ALA A 286 -8.77 2.86 2.59
CA ALA A 286 -8.49 3.84 1.55
C ALA A 286 -7.92 3.18 0.27
N ALA A 287 -7.08 2.15 0.41
CA ALA A 287 -6.62 1.37 -0.72
C ALA A 287 -7.77 0.61 -1.41
N LEU A 288 -8.62 -0.09 -0.65
CA LEU A 288 -9.80 -0.78 -1.18
C LEU A 288 -10.68 0.16 -2.01
N GLN A 289 -11.02 1.33 -1.46
CA GLN A 289 -11.83 2.33 -2.13
C GLN A 289 -11.21 2.75 -3.48
N ARG A 290 -9.92 3.08 -3.50
CA ARG A 290 -9.21 3.46 -4.74
C ARG A 290 -9.23 2.38 -5.81
N ILE A 291 -9.15 1.10 -5.42
CA ILE A 291 -9.10 -0.01 -6.38
C ILE A 291 -10.52 -0.41 -6.83
N SER A 292 -11.53 -0.15 -6.00
CA SER A 292 -12.93 -0.46 -6.30
C SER A 292 -13.68 0.65 -7.06
N THR A 293 -13.04 1.80 -7.31
CA THR A 293 -13.69 2.97 -7.91
C THR A 293 -12.86 3.51 -9.10
N PRO A 294 -13.25 3.23 -10.35
CA PRO A 294 -14.34 2.33 -10.75
C PRO A 294 -14.00 0.86 -10.47
N LEU A 295 -15.04 0.01 -10.48
CA LEU A 295 -14.88 -1.42 -10.27
C LEU A 295 -13.93 -2.05 -11.32
N PRO A 296 -12.97 -2.91 -10.92
CA PRO A 296 -11.99 -3.47 -11.86
C PRO A 296 -12.59 -4.25 -13.03
N GLY A 297 -13.76 -4.87 -12.83
CA GLY A 297 -14.51 -5.60 -13.85
C GLY A 297 -15.58 -4.77 -14.57
N SER A 298 -15.85 -3.51 -14.16
CA SER A 298 -16.86 -2.68 -14.84
C SER A 298 -16.37 -2.11 -16.17
N GLN A 299 -15.04 -2.04 -16.36
CA GLN A 299 -14.44 -1.69 -17.64
C GLN A 299 -14.22 -2.94 -18.48
N PRO A 300 -14.50 -2.92 -19.81
CA PRO A 300 -14.25 -4.06 -20.69
C PRO A 300 -12.77 -4.50 -20.64
N TYR A 301 -12.54 -5.81 -20.53
CA TYR A 301 -11.19 -6.35 -20.56
C TYR A 301 -11.16 -7.78 -21.10
N ASP A 302 -9.99 -8.20 -21.58
CA ASP A 302 -9.78 -9.57 -22.02
C ASP A 302 -9.51 -10.48 -20.83
N ASN A 303 -10.36 -11.49 -20.64
CA ASN A 303 -10.29 -12.43 -19.53
C ASN A 303 -9.67 -13.76 -19.97
N PRO A 304 -8.39 -14.04 -19.66
CA PRO A 304 -7.76 -15.32 -19.96
C PRO A 304 -8.17 -16.38 -18.93
N ARG A 305 -8.89 -17.41 -19.36
CA ARG A 305 -9.28 -18.56 -18.54
C ARG A 305 -8.35 -19.74 -18.78
N PRO A 306 -7.58 -20.20 -17.78
CA PRO A 306 -6.69 -21.35 -17.96
C PRO A 306 -7.49 -22.65 -18.03
N LEU A 307 -7.10 -23.52 -18.95
CA LEU A 307 -7.62 -24.88 -19.10
C LEU A 307 -6.44 -25.86 -19.03
N ASN A 308 -6.57 -26.93 -18.25
CA ASN A 308 -5.56 -27.98 -18.16
C ASN A 308 -6.13 -29.24 -18.79
N VAL A 309 -5.40 -29.83 -19.74
CA VAL A 309 -5.81 -31.07 -20.40
C VAL A 309 -5.47 -32.24 -19.50
N SER A 310 -6.48 -32.99 -19.06
CA SER A 310 -6.31 -34.19 -18.24
C SER A 310 -5.80 -35.36 -19.09
N ALA A 311 -5.39 -36.46 -18.44
CA ALA A 311 -4.92 -37.65 -19.13
C ALA A 311 -6.01 -38.35 -19.96
N GLU A 312 -7.28 -38.20 -19.56
CA GLU A 312 -8.44 -38.77 -20.25
C GLU A 312 -8.61 -38.25 -21.68
N PHE A 313 -8.25 -37.00 -21.93
CA PHE A 313 -8.39 -36.36 -23.24
C PHE A 313 -7.09 -36.39 -24.07
N ASP A 314 -6.11 -37.23 -23.71
CA ASP A 314 -4.87 -37.32 -24.48
C ASP A 314 -5.13 -37.81 -25.91
N GLY A 315 -4.66 -37.05 -26.90
CA GLY A 315 -4.86 -37.39 -28.31
C GLY A 315 -6.24 -37.06 -28.87
N HIS A 316 -7.15 -36.52 -28.07
CA HIS A 316 -8.44 -36.01 -28.55
C HIS A 316 -8.26 -34.71 -29.35
N THR A 317 -9.26 -34.37 -30.15
CA THR A 317 -9.35 -33.02 -30.75
C THR A 317 -9.60 -31.99 -29.65
N LEU A 318 -9.20 -30.75 -29.88
CA LEU A 318 -9.48 -29.64 -28.98
C LEU A 318 -10.99 -29.49 -28.75
N LEU A 319 -11.78 -29.66 -29.81
CA LEU A 319 -13.23 -29.52 -29.73
C LEU A 319 -13.87 -30.60 -28.85
N ASP A 320 -13.44 -31.86 -28.97
CA ASP A 320 -13.95 -32.95 -28.15
C ASP A 320 -13.51 -32.80 -26.69
N PHE A 321 -12.28 -32.33 -26.45
CA PHE A 321 -11.83 -31.96 -25.11
C PHE A 321 -12.71 -30.86 -24.49
N LEU A 322 -12.99 -29.77 -25.23
CA LEU A 322 -13.81 -28.66 -24.73
C LEU A 322 -15.26 -29.11 -24.44
N CYS A 323 -15.85 -29.91 -25.32
CA CYS A 323 -17.20 -30.45 -25.13
C CYS A 323 -17.25 -31.46 -23.96
N GLY A 324 -16.19 -32.23 -23.75
CA GLY A 324 -16.12 -33.18 -22.62
C GLY A 324 -15.93 -32.49 -21.27
N VAL A 325 -15.13 -31.42 -21.19
CA VAL A 325 -14.86 -30.71 -19.92
C VAL A 325 -15.94 -29.69 -19.57
N LEU A 326 -16.56 -29.05 -20.57
CA LEU A 326 -17.56 -28.00 -20.39
C LEU A 326 -18.82 -28.30 -21.24
N GLY A 327 -19.40 -29.49 -21.05
CA GLY A 327 -20.53 -29.99 -21.84
C GLY A 327 -21.83 -29.18 -21.76
N GLN A 328 -21.92 -28.24 -20.80
CA GLN A 328 -23.00 -27.27 -20.73
C GLN A 328 -22.93 -26.18 -21.81
N VAL A 329 -21.77 -26.00 -22.46
CA VAL A 329 -21.59 -25.05 -23.56
C VAL A 329 -21.83 -25.77 -24.89
N PRO A 330 -22.72 -25.27 -25.77
CA PRO A 330 -22.99 -25.91 -27.06
C PRO A 330 -21.73 -26.07 -27.91
N ARG A 331 -21.62 -27.18 -28.64
CA ARG A 331 -20.47 -27.47 -29.53
C ARG A 331 -20.19 -26.34 -30.52
N GLU A 332 -21.25 -25.75 -31.08
CA GLU A 332 -21.18 -24.63 -32.03
C GLU A 332 -20.44 -23.40 -31.44
N GLU A 333 -20.64 -23.12 -30.14
CA GLU A 333 -19.96 -22.00 -29.47
C GLU A 333 -18.45 -22.26 -29.32
N TRP A 334 -18.06 -23.52 -29.12
CA TRP A 334 -16.64 -23.92 -29.08
C TRP A 334 -15.99 -23.89 -30.46
N GLU A 335 -16.69 -24.31 -31.50
CA GLU A 335 -16.24 -24.21 -32.89
C GLU A 335 -15.96 -22.75 -33.25
N GLN A 336 -16.91 -21.86 -32.95
CA GLN A 336 -16.74 -20.42 -33.15
C GLN A 336 -15.54 -19.87 -32.35
N ALA A 337 -15.39 -20.27 -31.09
CA ALA A 337 -14.25 -19.84 -30.27
C ALA A 337 -12.90 -20.26 -30.86
N CYS A 338 -12.82 -21.46 -31.45
CA CYS A 338 -11.61 -21.93 -32.15
C CYS A 338 -11.36 -21.12 -33.42
N GLN A 339 -12.39 -20.84 -34.22
CA GLN A 339 -12.29 -20.04 -35.45
C GLN A 339 -11.82 -18.60 -35.17
N GLU A 340 -12.31 -17.99 -34.10
CA GLU A 340 -11.93 -16.64 -33.65
C GLU A 340 -10.55 -16.58 -32.98
N GLY A 341 -9.84 -17.71 -32.87
CA GLY A 341 -8.51 -17.78 -32.26
C GLY A 341 -8.49 -17.48 -30.75
N ARG A 342 -9.62 -17.74 -30.07
CA ARG A 342 -9.76 -17.56 -28.61
C ARG A 342 -9.09 -18.67 -27.81
N LEU A 343 -8.76 -19.80 -28.43
CA LEU A 343 -8.09 -20.93 -27.79
C LEU A 343 -6.60 -20.92 -28.11
N ARG A 344 -5.78 -20.83 -27.07
CA ARG A 344 -4.36 -20.51 -27.17
C ARG A 344 -3.51 -21.45 -26.32
N LYS A 345 -2.41 -21.96 -26.87
CA LYS A 345 -1.44 -22.80 -26.15
C LYS A 345 -0.14 -22.03 -25.95
N ARG A 346 0.37 -22.06 -24.72
CA ARG A 346 1.71 -21.51 -24.42
C ARG A 346 2.79 -22.47 -24.90
N SER A 347 3.81 -21.97 -25.61
CA SER A 347 4.92 -22.82 -26.03
C SER A 347 5.71 -23.39 -24.83
N SER A 348 6.19 -24.61 -24.97
CA SER A 348 6.91 -25.37 -23.93
C SER A 348 8.30 -24.80 -23.59
N ALA A 349 8.81 -23.82 -24.34
CA ALA A 349 10.14 -23.23 -24.16
C ALA A 349 10.28 -22.36 -22.89
N SER A 350 9.18 -21.93 -22.27
CA SER A 350 9.19 -21.06 -21.08
C SER A 350 9.21 -21.79 -19.73
N ARG A 351 9.28 -23.13 -19.71
CA ARG A 351 9.24 -23.98 -18.50
C ARG A 351 10.35 -23.69 -17.44
N ARG A 352 11.41 -22.94 -17.76
CA ARG A 352 12.58 -22.76 -16.87
C ARG A 352 12.60 -21.52 -15.97
N LYS A 353 11.67 -20.57 -16.05
CA LYS A 353 11.61 -19.45 -15.08
C LYS A 353 10.44 -19.61 -14.12
N LYS A 354 10.75 -19.98 -12.87
CA LYS A 354 9.83 -19.95 -11.72
C LYS A 354 9.06 -18.62 -11.71
N GLN A 355 7.76 -18.69 -11.98
CA GLN A 355 6.86 -17.54 -11.94
C GLN A 355 6.84 -16.95 -10.52
N LYS A 356 7.24 -15.67 -10.36
CA LYS A 356 6.97 -14.93 -9.13
C LYS A 356 5.46 -14.62 -9.05
N PRO A 357 4.80 -14.77 -7.89
CA PRO A 357 3.40 -14.39 -7.76
C PRO A 357 3.28 -12.87 -7.86
N GLY A 358 2.59 -12.36 -8.88
CA GLY A 358 2.24 -10.94 -9.02
C GLY A 358 2.89 -10.15 -10.13
N GLY A 359 3.64 -10.78 -11.03
CA GLY A 359 4.00 -10.13 -12.31
C GLY A 359 2.81 -10.08 -13.25
N SER A 360 2.56 -8.93 -13.88
CA SER A 360 1.79 -8.90 -15.13
C SER A 360 2.43 -9.87 -16.12
N LEU A 361 1.59 -10.50 -16.95
CA LEU A 361 2.03 -11.34 -18.05
C LEU A 361 3.00 -10.51 -18.90
N ALA A 362 4.26 -10.91 -19.00
CA ALA A 362 5.13 -10.39 -20.03
C ALA A 362 4.52 -10.80 -21.38
N GLU A 363 4.18 -9.82 -22.23
CA GLU A 363 3.51 -9.95 -23.53
C GLU A 363 4.31 -10.73 -24.60
N THR A 364 5.42 -11.38 -24.24
CA THR A 364 6.44 -11.84 -25.20
C THR A 364 6.61 -13.37 -25.29
N ASP A 365 5.79 -14.17 -24.61
CA ASP A 365 5.82 -15.63 -24.82
C ASP A 365 5.13 -15.96 -26.17
N PRO A 366 5.74 -16.75 -27.07
CA PRO A 366 5.06 -17.15 -28.30
C PRO A 366 3.86 -18.05 -27.96
N VAL A 367 2.68 -17.60 -28.40
CA VAL A 367 1.39 -18.27 -28.19
C VAL A 367 0.94 -18.89 -29.51
N VAL A 368 0.57 -20.17 -29.48
CA VAL A 368 0.03 -20.89 -30.64
C VAL A 368 -1.49 -20.85 -30.56
N ILE A 369 -2.14 -20.37 -31.61
CA ILE A 369 -3.60 -20.42 -31.76
C ILE A 369 -3.99 -21.83 -32.17
N LEU A 370 -4.99 -22.41 -31.51
CA LEU A 370 -5.46 -23.76 -31.78
C LEU A 370 -6.83 -23.73 -32.49
N GLY A 371 -6.95 -24.44 -33.60
CA GLY A 371 -8.23 -24.73 -34.25
C GLY A 371 -8.91 -25.96 -33.64
N ALA A 372 -10.18 -26.19 -33.99
CA ALA A 372 -11.02 -27.27 -33.45
C ALA A 372 -10.39 -28.67 -33.58
N GLU A 373 -9.75 -28.95 -34.73
CA GLU A 373 -9.09 -30.22 -35.04
C GLU A 373 -7.67 -30.36 -34.44
N SER A 374 -7.21 -29.37 -33.67
CA SER A 374 -5.89 -29.44 -33.05
C SER A 374 -5.88 -30.58 -32.02
N ILE A 375 -4.90 -31.47 -32.10
CA ILE A 375 -4.77 -32.56 -31.13
C ILE A 375 -4.19 -32.02 -29.81
N VAL A 376 -4.94 -32.23 -28.71
CA VAL A 376 -4.48 -31.88 -27.36
C VAL A 376 -3.71 -33.03 -26.72
N ARG A 377 -2.77 -32.70 -25.83
CA ARG A 377 -1.97 -33.68 -25.09
C ARG A 377 -2.14 -33.53 -23.59
N ALA A 378 -2.10 -34.64 -22.87
CA ALA A 378 -2.15 -34.64 -21.41
C ALA A 378 -1.11 -33.68 -20.81
N GLY A 379 -1.56 -32.83 -19.88
CA GLY A 379 -0.72 -31.81 -19.24
C GLY A 379 -0.53 -30.52 -20.05
N ASP A 380 -1.12 -30.41 -21.25
CA ASP A 380 -1.21 -29.15 -21.97
C ASP A 380 -1.93 -28.09 -21.12
N ARG A 381 -1.39 -26.86 -21.15
CA ARG A 381 -2.00 -25.68 -20.52
C ARG A 381 -2.47 -24.72 -21.60
N LEU A 382 -3.78 -24.71 -21.78
CA LEU A 382 -4.46 -23.86 -22.74
C LEU A 382 -5.01 -22.61 -22.04
N ILE A 383 -5.29 -21.58 -22.82
CA ILE A 383 -5.95 -20.36 -22.39
C ILE A 383 -7.14 -20.16 -23.32
N HIS A 384 -8.34 -20.04 -22.74
CA HIS A 384 -9.53 -19.55 -23.40
C HIS A 384 -9.64 -18.05 -23.13
N LEU A 385 -9.44 -17.24 -24.17
CA LEU A 385 -9.53 -15.79 -24.08
C LEU A 385 -10.97 -15.36 -24.30
N LEU A 386 -11.57 -14.72 -23.31
CA LEU A 386 -12.87 -14.06 -23.46
C LEU A 386 -12.64 -12.56 -23.66
N PRO A 387 -12.77 -12.03 -24.89
CA PRO A 387 -12.46 -10.64 -25.18
C PRO A 387 -13.54 -9.69 -24.66
N GLY A 388 -13.13 -8.49 -24.24
CA GLY A 388 -14.06 -7.39 -23.94
C GLY A 388 -15.13 -7.67 -22.89
N ILE A 389 -14.89 -8.59 -21.96
CA ILE A 389 -15.85 -8.94 -20.91
C ILE A 389 -16.07 -7.75 -19.99
N ARG A 390 -17.34 -7.46 -19.71
CA ARG A 390 -17.78 -6.57 -18.64
C ARG A 390 -18.47 -7.39 -17.56
N GLU A 391 -17.99 -7.27 -16.33
CA GLU A 391 -18.57 -7.95 -15.18
C GLU A 391 -19.73 -7.12 -14.59
N PRO A 392 -20.76 -7.78 -14.04
CA PRO A 392 -21.82 -7.09 -13.32
C PRO A 392 -21.29 -6.33 -12.10
N GLU A 393 -22.04 -5.31 -11.69
CA GLU A 393 -21.74 -4.57 -10.46
C GLU A 393 -21.90 -5.44 -9.20
N VAL A 394 -21.08 -5.13 -8.21
CA VAL A 394 -21.05 -5.78 -6.90
C VAL A 394 -20.94 -4.71 -5.82
N ASN A 395 -21.34 -5.04 -4.60
CA ASN A 395 -21.14 -4.17 -3.46
C ASN A 395 -19.68 -4.26 -2.98
N THR A 396 -18.99 -3.12 -2.90
CA THR A 396 -17.58 -3.02 -2.51
C THR A 396 -17.35 -2.39 -1.15
N ALA A 397 -18.40 -2.25 -0.33
CA ALA A 397 -18.31 -1.81 1.06
C ALA A 397 -17.65 -2.87 1.97
N ILE A 398 -16.46 -3.33 1.58
CA ILE A 398 -15.65 -4.32 2.27
C ILE A 398 -15.02 -3.65 3.48
N GLN A 399 -15.27 -4.21 4.65
CA GLN A 399 -14.68 -3.72 5.90
C GLN A 399 -13.68 -4.75 6.42
N ILE A 400 -12.42 -4.35 6.60
CA ILE A 400 -11.41 -5.16 7.28
C ILE A 400 -11.55 -4.87 8.78
N VAL A 401 -12.07 -5.85 9.50
CA VAL A 401 -12.37 -5.76 10.94
C VAL A 401 -11.09 -5.90 11.76
N TYR A 402 -10.18 -6.77 11.31
CA TYR A 402 -8.94 -7.06 12.03
C TYR A 402 -7.86 -7.54 11.05
N GLU A 403 -6.61 -7.17 11.30
CA GLU A 403 -5.46 -7.81 10.66
C GLU A 403 -4.24 -7.87 11.59
N ASP A 404 -3.40 -8.88 11.34
CA ASP A 404 -2.06 -8.97 11.92
C ASP A 404 -1.09 -9.74 11.00
N ALA A 405 0.00 -10.27 11.57
CA ALA A 405 1.00 -11.02 10.82
C ALA A 405 0.45 -12.33 10.19
N ALA A 406 -0.61 -12.92 10.73
CA ALA A 406 -1.11 -14.23 10.36
C ALA A 406 -2.48 -14.22 9.68
N ILE A 407 -3.40 -13.37 10.12
CA ILE A 407 -4.80 -13.40 9.69
C ILE A 407 -5.32 -12.03 9.23
N ILE A 408 -6.45 -12.09 8.52
CA ILE A 408 -7.28 -10.94 8.17
C ILE A 408 -8.74 -11.37 8.39
N VAL A 409 -9.51 -10.57 9.11
CA VAL A 409 -10.96 -10.75 9.27
C VAL A 409 -11.66 -9.65 8.52
N VAL A 410 -12.61 -10.02 7.66
CA VAL A 410 -13.33 -9.11 6.79
C VAL A 410 -14.83 -9.27 7.03
N ASN A 411 -15.55 -8.17 7.20
CA ASN A 411 -16.99 -8.14 7.03
C ASN A 411 -17.32 -7.93 5.54
N LYS A 412 -17.78 -9.00 4.88
CA LYS A 412 -18.04 -9.05 3.45
C LYS A 412 -19.42 -8.46 3.16
N PRO A 413 -19.54 -7.48 2.25
CA PRO A 413 -20.83 -6.98 1.79
C PRO A 413 -21.49 -7.97 0.83
N ALA A 414 -22.71 -7.65 0.40
CA ALA A 414 -23.43 -8.39 -0.63
C ALA A 414 -24.11 -7.44 -1.62
N PRO A 415 -24.26 -7.84 -2.90
CA PRO A 415 -23.69 -9.05 -3.50
C PRO A 415 -22.18 -8.87 -3.75
N LEU A 416 -21.36 -9.85 -3.35
CA LEU A 416 -19.92 -9.89 -3.64
C LEU A 416 -19.44 -11.36 -3.63
N PRO A 417 -19.07 -11.93 -4.79
CA PRO A 417 -18.51 -13.27 -4.87
C PRO A 417 -17.14 -13.38 -4.18
N MET A 418 -16.87 -14.53 -3.57
CA MET A 418 -15.61 -14.78 -2.86
C MET A 418 -14.40 -14.90 -3.79
N HIS A 419 -14.57 -15.61 -4.90
CA HIS A 419 -13.53 -15.99 -5.85
C HIS A 419 -14.09 -15.93 -7.28
N PRO A 420 -13.24 -15.97 -8.33
CA PRO A 420 -13.69 -16.03 -9.72
C PRO A 420 -14.67 -17.18 -9.94
N CYS A 421 -15.90 -16.86 -10.38
CA CYS A 421 -16.95 -17.83 -10.67
C CYS A 421 -17.97 -17.26 -11.66
N GLY A 422 -18.38 -18.06 -12.64
CA GLY A 422 -19.39 -17.66 -13.64
C GLY A 422 -18.99 -16.39 -14.39
N ARG A 423 -19.79 -15.33 -14.23
CA ARG A 423 -19.61 -14.00 -14.84
C ARG A 423 -18.70 -13.05 -14.05
N PHE A 424 -18.13 -13.49 -12.93
CA PHE A 424 -17.27 -12.69 -12.07
C PHE A 424 -15.84 -13.23 -12.06
N SER A 425 -14.85 -12.35 -12.14
CA SER A 425 -13.43 -12.65 -12.12
C SER A 425 -12.68 -11.60 -11.31
N ARG A 426 -12.76 -10.32 -11.70
CA ARG A 426 -12.15 -9.19 -10.99
C ARG A 426 -13.06 -8.58 -9.93
N ASN A 427 -14.38 -8.62 -10.12
CA ASN A 427 -15.36 -8.15 -9.15
C ASN A 427 -15.60 -9.21 -8.06
N THR A 428 -14.53 -9.62 -7.38
CA THR A 428 -14.55 -10.67 -6.35
C THR A 428 -13.72 -10.25 -5.15
N LEU A 429 -14.09 -10.71 -3.94
CA LEU A 429 -13.37 -10.39 -2.71
C LEU A 429 -11.89 -10.76 -2.81
N GLN A 430 -11.59 -11.96 -3.33
CA GLN A 430 -10.22 -12.43 -3.49
C GLN A 430 -9.40 -11.56 -4.44
N TYR A 431 -9.97 -11.08 -5.55
CA TYR A 431 -9.25 -10.19 -6.46
C TYR A 431 -8.95 -8.84 -5.80
N LEU A 432 -9.96 -8.22 -5.17
CA LEU A 432 -9.82 -6.91 -4.53
C LEU A 432 -8.81 -6.93 -3.38
N LEU A 433 -8.91 -7.91 -2.48
CA LEU A 433 -7.90 -8.09 -1.42
C LEU A 433 -6.53 -8.44 -2.01
N GLY A 434 -6.49 -9.22 -3.09
CA GLY A 434 -5.25 -9.56 -3.79
C GLY A 434 -4.50 -8.34 -4.31
N GLN A 435 -5.19 -7.27 -4.70
CA GLN A 435 -4.57 -6.00 -5.12
C GLN A 435 -4.03 -5.21 -3.91
N VAL A 436 -4.79 -5.13 -2.83
CA VAL A 436 -4.43 -4.37 -1.61
C VAL A 436 -3.21 -4.97 -0.91
N TYR A 437 -3.10 -6.31 -0.89
CA TYR A 437 -2.13 -7.03 -0.08
C TYR A 437 -0.87 -7.49 -0.85
N ARG A 438 -0.68 -7.05 -2.11
CA ARG A 438 0.51 -7.41 -2.89
C ARG A 438 1.83 -7.11 -2.14
N PRO A 439 2.85 -7.98 -2.26
CA PRO A 439 2.91 -9.21 -3.04
C PRO A 439 2.31 -10.44 -2.33
N GLN A 440 1.77 -10.29 -1.13
CA GLN A 440 1.08 -11.37 -0.43
C GLN A 440 -0.23 -11.70 -1.17
N ASN A 441 -0.72 -12.92 -0.95
CA ASN A 441 -1.98 -13.37 -1.52
C ASN A 441 -2.82 -13.99 -0.41
N PRO A 442 -3.69 -13.20 0.23
CA PRO A 442 -4.60 -13.67 1.26
C PRO A 442 -5.42 -14.87 0.77
N ARG A 443 -5.60 -15.86 1.64
CA ARG A 443 -6.36 -17.07 1.33
C ARG A 443 -7.55 -17.18 2.27
N PRO A 444 -8.79 -17.17 1.75
CA PRO A 444 -9.97 -17.45 2.57
C PRO A 444 -9.83 -18.81 3.24
N ALA A 445 -10.11 -18.88 4.55
CA ALA A 445 -10.17 -20.13 5.30
C ALA A 445 -11.53 -20.83 5.10
N HIS A 446 -12.56 -20.06 4.75
CA HIS A 446 -13.88 -20.55 4.35
C HIS A 446 -14.50 -19.61 3.31
N ARG A 447 -15.67 -19.99 2.79
CA ARG A 447 -16.43 -19.22 1.79
C ARG A 447 -17.80 -18.84 2.32
N LEU A 448 -18.29 -17.70 1.85
CA LEU A 448 -19.69 -17.30 1.91
C LEU A 448 -20.26 -17.26 0.49
N ASP A 449 -21.57 -17.42 0.35
CA ASP A 449 -22.23 -17.21 -0.94
C ASP A 449 -22.16 -15.72 -1.33
N ALA A 450 -22.33 -15.43 -2.61
CA ALA A 450 -22.21 -14.06 -3.12
C ALA A 450 -23.18 -13.09 -2.41
N ASN A 451 -24.40 -13.53 -2.12
CA ASN A 451 -25.43 -12.70 -1.49
C ASN A 451 -25.34 -12.70 0.04
N THR A 452 -24.63 -13.63 0.67
CA THR A 452 -24.47 -13.68 2.13
C THR A 452 -23.55 -12.56 2.59
N THR A 453 -23.98 -11.79 3.59
CA THR A 453 -23.15 -10.76 4.25
C THR A 453 -22.42 -11.35 5.45
N GLY A 454 -21.39 -10.68 5.96
CA GLY A 454 -20.80 -10.99 7.27
C GLY A 454 -19.35 -11.45 7.25
N LEU A 455 -18.91 -12.02 8.38
CA LEU A 455 -17.52 -12.29 8.67
C LEU A 455 -16.91 -13.39 7.79
N VAL A 456 -15.72 -13.09 7.28
CA VAL A 456 -14.86 -14.00 6.52
C VAL A 456 -13.47 -13.96 7.12
N LEU A 457 -12.96 -15.13 7.50
CA LEU A 457 -11.59 -15.31 7.94
C LEU A 457 -10.68 -15.63 6.74
N LEU A 458 -9.60 -14.87 6.61
CA LEU A 458 -8.52 -15.10 5.66
C LEU A 458 -7.18 -15.25 6.38
N SER A 459 -6.28 -16.00 5.76
CA SER A 459 -4.88 -16.13 6.18
C SER A 459 -3.97 -15.30 5.28
N ARG A 460 -2.93 -14.70 5.86
CA ARG A 460 -1.92 -13.90 5.15
C ARG A 460 -1.05 -14.76 4.23
N THR A 461 -0.81 -16.02 4.61
CA THR A 461 0.12 -16.92 3.92
C THR A 461 -0.42 -18.36 3.82
N LYS A 462 0.16 -19.16 2.92
CA LYS A 462 -0.15 -20.60 2.79
C LYS A 462 0.15 -21.38 4.08
N HIS A 463 1.17 -20.95 4.83
CA HIS A 463 1.54 -21.58 6.09
C HIS A 463 0.41 -21.47 7.12
N PHE A 464 -0.13 -20.27 7.31
CA PHE A 464 -1.25 -20.05 8.24
C PHE A 464 -2.56 -20.63 7.72
N ALA A 465 -2.79 -20.63 6.39
CA ALA A 465 -3.95 -21.28 5.78
C ALA A 465 -4.07 -22.74 6.21
N LYS A 466 -2.97 -23.51 6.17
CA LYS A 466 -2.97 -24.92 6.57
C LYS A 466 -3.37 -25.12 8.03
N ARG A 467 -2.89 -24.24 8.93
CA ARG A 467 -3.19 -24.31 10.37
C ARG A 467 -4.63 -23.96 10.70
N LEU A 468 -5.20 -22.98 9.99
CA LEU A 468 -6.61 -22.63 10.14
C LEU A 468 -7.52 -23.71 9.57
N GLN A 469 -7.16 -24.31 8.42
CA GLN A 469 -7.98 -25.33 7.77
C GLN A 469 -8.24 -26.54 8.67
N GLN A 470 -7.26 -26.93 9.50
CA GLN A 470 -7.38 -28.03 10.47
C GLN A 470 -8.49 -27.80 11.51
N GLN A 471 -8.84 -26.55 11.81
CA GLN A 471 -9.90 -26.22 12.77
C GLN A 471 -11.31 -26.35 12.19
N PHE A 472 -11.43 -26.57 10.88
CA PHE A 472 -12.73 -26.87 10.24
C PHE A 472 -13.06 -28.37 10.25
N GLU A 473 -12.18 -29.21 10.79
CA GLU A 473 -12.45 -30.63 11.00
C GLU A 473 -13.36 -30.79 12.24
N PRO A 474 -14.57 -31.36 12.09
CA PRO A 474 -15.52 -31.49 13.19
C PRO A 474 -14.98 -32.32 14.36
N GLY A 475 -15.31 -31.95 15.60
CA GLY A 475 -14.96 -32.70 16.80
C GLY A 475 -13.53 -32.49 17.32
N GLY A 476 -12.79 -31.53 16.75
CA GLY A 476 -11.47 -31.14 17.25
C GLY A 476 -11.54 -30.23 18.49
N PRO A 477 -10.50 -30.22 19.36
CA PRO A 477 -10.46 -29.34 20.53
C PRO A 477 -10.39 -27.85 20.18
N ASP A 478 -9.93 -27.53 18.97
CA ASP A 478 -9.83 -26.17 18.42
C ASP A 478 -10.90 -25.92 17.33
N GLU A 479 -12.01 -26.65 17.34
CA GLU A 479 -13.05 -26.53 16.30
C GLU A 479 -13.52 -25.07 16.14
N ILE A 480 -13.67 -24.67 14.87
CA ILE A 480 -14.17 -23.36 14.52
C ILE A 480 -15.68 -23.28 14.72
N GLU A 481 -16.11 -22.26 15.44
CA GLU A 481 -17.54 -21.97 15.62
C GLU A 481 -17.97 -20.88 14.66
N LYS A 482 -19.08 -21.09 13.96
CA LYS A 482 -19.69 -20.11 13.07
C LYS A 482 -21.15 -19.92 13.47
N GLY A 483 -21.54 -18.67 13.72
CA GLY A 483 -22.90 -18.27 14.03
C GLY A 483 -23.47 -17.38 12.93
N TYR A 484 -24.69 -17.66 12.53
CA TYR A 484 -25.41 -16.92 11.50
C TYR A 484 -26.75 -16.43 12.03
N LEU A 485 -27.24 -15.33 11.47
CA LEU A 485 -28.63 -14.92 11.58
C LEU A 485 -29.31 -15.11 10.24
N ALA A 486 -30.54 -15.63 10.26
CA ALA A 486 -31.38 -15.76 9.07
C ALA A 486 -32.80 -15.28 9.36
N ARG A 487 -33.35 -14.40 8.51
CA ARG A 487 -34.81 -14.15 8.50
C ARG A 487 -35.44 -15.08 7.48
N VAL A 488 -36.40 -15.89 7.92
CA VAL A 488 -37.06 -16.91 7.10
C VAL A 488 -38.55 -16.64 6.96
N GLN A 489 -39.12 -17.09 5.85
CA GLN A 489 -40.56 -17.12 5.67
C GLN A 489 -41.17 -18.25 6.48
N GLY A 490 -42.32 -18.00 7.11
CA GLY A 490 -43.00 -18.96 7.97
C GLY A 490 -42.58 -18.87 9.44
N VAL A 491 -43.28 -19.67 10.24
CA VAL A 491 -43.18 -19.66 11.70
C VAL A 491 -42.90 -21.08 12.20
N PRO A 492 -41.63 -21.43 12.48
CA PRO A 492 -41.29 -22.73 13.04
C PRO A 492 -42.04 -22.99 14.35
N LEU A 493 -42.62 -24.18 14.47
CA LEU A 493 -43.39 -24.61 15.64
C LEU A 493 -42.49 -24.84 16.87
N LEU A 494 -41.28 -25.35 16.65
CA LEU A 494 -40.31 -25.61 17.71
C LEU A 494 -39.34 -24.44 17.83
N ASP A 495 -38.93 -24.14 19.06
CA ASP A 495 -37.89 -23.13 19.33
C ASP A 495 -36.49 -23.62 18.92
N HIS A 496 -36.27 -24.94 18.92
CA HIS A 496 -35.02 -25.58 18.55
C HIS A 496 -35.29 -26.75 17.59
N PHE A 497 -34.55 -26.81 16.48
CA PHE A 497 -34.63 -27.91 15.52
C PHE A 497 -33.32 -28.05 14.74
N SER A 498 -33.10 -29.19 14.09
CA SER A 498 -31.91 -29.47 13.28
C SER A 498 -32.27 -30.09 11.93
N CYS A 499 -31.36 -29.96 10.96
CA CYS A 499 -31.45 -30.63 9.66
C CYS A 499 -30.18 -31.43 9.40
N HIS A 500 -30.35 -32.71 9.08
CA HIS A 500 -29.27 -33.66 8.77
C HIS A 500 -29.30 -34.16 7.32
N LEU A 501 -30.12 -33.53 6.47
CA LEU A 501 -30.31 -33.96 5.09
C LEU A 501 -29.01 -33.79 4.29
N PRO A 502 -28.50 -34.84 3.63
CA PRO A 502 -27.29 -34.75 2.82
C PRO A 502 -27.49 -33.87 1.57
N ILE A 503 -26.39 -33.29 1.07
CA ILE A 503 -26.43 -32.28 -0.01
C ILE A 503 -25.56 -32.74 -1.18
N SER A 504 -26.08 -32.62 -2.40
CA SER A 504 -25.38 -32.97 -3.64
C SER A 504 -24.04 -32.21 -3.80
N ASP A 505 -22.99 -32.91 -4.25
CA ASP A 505 -21.73 -32.28 -4.64
C ASP A 505 -21.77 -31.69 -6.06
N GLU A 506 -22.75 -32.11 -6.86
CA GLU A 506 -23.02 -31.57 -8.19
C GLU A 506 -23.97 -30.37 -8.15
N ALA A 507 -23.71 -29.41 -9.03
CA ALA A 507 -24.45 -28.17 -9.08
C ALA A 507 -25.66 -28.35 -10.00
N GLY A 508 -26.86 -28.12 -9.47
CA GLY A 508 -28.10 -28.13 -10.23
C GLY A 508 -28.28 -26.87 -11.09
N ARG A 509 -29.48 -26.72 -11.64
CA ARG A 509 -29.87 -25.54 -12.43
C ARG A 509 -29.56 -24.25 -11.64
N ALA A 510 -29.02 -23.25 -12.34
CA ALA A 510 -28.58 -21.97 -11.79
C ALA A 510 -27.53 -22.07 -10.66
N GLY A 511 -26.73 -23.14 -10.58
CA GLY A 511 -25.70 -23.31 -9.57
C GLY A 511 -26.25 -23.65 -8.17
N SER A 512 -27.50 -24.09 -8.11
CA SER A 512 -28.16 -24.54 -6.88
C SER A 512 -27.58 -25.87 -6.38
N ARG A 513 -27.83 -26.15 -5.11
CA ARG A 513 -27.61 -27.45 -4.47
C ARG A 513 -28.94 -28.05 -4.09
N GLN A 514 -29.06 -29.37 -4.18
CA GLN A 514 -30.26 -30.12 -3.85
C GLN A 514 -29.99 -31.08 -2.71
N ILE A 515 -31.07 -31.49 -2.03
CA ILE A 515 -31.00 -32.60 -1.08
C ILE A 515 -30.91 -33.89 -1.87
N ASP A 516 -29.92 -34.70 -1.53
CA ASP A 516 -29.68 -36.00 -2.14
C ASP A 516 -29.50 -37.02 -1.01
N PRO A 517 -30.56 -37.75 -0.63
CA PRO A 517 -30.50 -38.72 0.46
C PRO A 517 -29.61 -39.93 0.18
N GLU A 518 -29.34 -40.24 -1.10
CA GLU A 518 -28.63 -41.46 -1.51
C GLU A 518 -27.13 -41.21 -1.69
N GLU A 519 -26.77 -40.17 -2.46
CA GLU A 519 -25.37 -39.89 -2.86
C GLU A 519 -24.86 -38.55 -2.32
N GLY A 520 -25.68 -37.81 -1.57
CA GLY A 520 -25.32 -36.51 -1.02
C GLY A 520 -24.26 -36.57 0.08
N LEU A 521 -23.46 -35.51 0.18
CA LEU A 521 -22.47 -35.37 1.24
C LEU A 521 -23.16 -35.07 2.58
N PRO A 522 -22.75 -35.72 3.70
CA PRO A 522 -23.33 -35.44 5.01
C PRO A 522 -23.24 -33.95 5.38
N ALA A 523 -24.37 -33.43 5.85
CA ALA A 523 -24.52 -32.04 6.25
C ALA A 523 -25.39 -31.92 7.50
N HIS A 524 -25.01 -31.04 8.42
CA HIS A 524 -25.74 -30.81 9.67
C HIS A 524 -25.77 -29.32 10.01
N THR A 525 -26.98 -28.81 10.27
CA THR A 525 -27.25 -27.45 10.72
C THR A 525 -28.23 -27.46 11.89
N ASP A 526 -27.90 -26.74 12.97
CA ASP A 526 -28.82 -26.47 14.08
C ASP A 526 -29.45 -25.08 13.94
N PHE A 527 -30.70 -24.94 14.35
CA PHE A 527 -31.50 -23.71 14.26
C PHE A 527 -32.18 -23.41 15.58
N HIS A 528 -32.05 -22.16 16.04
CA HIS A 528 -32.76 -21.64 17.20
C HIS A 528 -33.61 -20.44 16.81
N VAL A 529 -34.89 -20.45 17.20
CA VAL A 529 -35.80 -19.33 16.94
C VAL A 529 -35.49 -18.20 17.92
N VAL A 530 -34.97 -17.09 17.41
CA VAL A 530 -34.69 -15.88 18.20
C VAL A 530 -35.98 -15.08 18.39
N LYS A 531 -36.76 -14.91 17.31
CA LYS A 531 -38.00 -14.15 17.33
C LYS A 531 -38.95 -14.60 16.22
N ARG A 532 -40.25 -14.64 16.53
CA ARG A 532 -41.34 -14.78 15.55
C ARG A 532 -41.99 -13.42 15.36
N PHE A 533 -42.21 -13.00 14.11
CA PHE A 533 -42.77 -11.70 13.79
C PHE A 533 -44.25 -11.80 13.38
N ALA A 534 -44.99 -10.71 13.57
CA ALA A 534 -46.39 -10.62 13.19
C ALA A 534 -46.62 -10.65 11.67
N ASP A 535 -45.57 -10.40 10.87
CA ASP A 535 -45.62 -10.46 9.41
C ASP A 535 -45.50 -11.88 8.82
N GLY A 536 -45.53 -12.91 9.67
CA GLY A 536 -45.43 -14.30 9.25
C GLY A 536 -43.99 -14.77 8.96
N THR A 537 -42.98 -13.98 9.33
CA THR A 537 -41.56 -14.36 9.25
C THR A 537 -40.96 -14.66 10.62
N SER A 538 -39.80 -15.32 10.64
CA SER A 538 -39.06 -15.62 11.88
C SER A 538 -37.58 -15.29 11.74
N LEU A 539 -36.96 -14.77 12.81
CA LEU A 539 -35.52 -14.64 12.94
C LEU A 539 -34.96 -15.89 13.62
N LEU A 540 -33.96 -16.50 12.98
CA LEU A 540 -33.27 -17.67 13.46
C LEU A 540 -31.80 -17.36 13.71
N GLU A 541 -31.26 -17.87 14.82
CA GLU A 541 -29.85 -18.15 14.96
C GLU A 541 -29.57 -19.50 14.30
N VAL A 542 -28.52 -19.57 13.48
CA VAL A 542 -28.19 -20.74 12.68
C VAL A 542 -26.73 -21.13 12.91
N LEU A 543 -26.53 -22.40 13.28
CA LEU A 543 -25.24 -22.98 13.66
C LEU A 543 -24.90 -24.14 12.71
N PRO A 544 -24.21 -23.89 11.58
CA PRO A 544 -23.81 -24.95 10.67
C PRO A 544 -22.60 -25.72 11.21
N ARG A 545 -22.81 -27.00 11.55
CA ARG A 545 -21.78 -27.94 12.00
C ARG A 545 -20.90 -28.46 10.86
N THR A 546 -21.42 -28.40 9.64
CA THR A 546 -20.67 -28.70 8.41
C THR A 546 -20.55 -27.45 7.51
N GLY A 547 -19.90 -27.59 6.35
CA GLY A 547 -19.64 -26.47 5.44
C GLY A 547 -19.88 -26.79 3.97
N ARG A 548 -21.08 -27.25 3.60
CA ARG A 548 -21.46 -27.50 2.20
C ARG A 548 -21.89 -26.21 1.49
N THR A 549 -21.79 -26.22 0.15
CA THR A 549 -22.27 -25.08 -0.66
C THR A 549 -23.77 -24.89 -0.45
N ASN A 550 -24.25 -23.66 -0.30
CA ASN A 550 -25.66 -23.32 -0.02
C ASN A 550 -26.30 -24.04 1.19
N GLN A 551 -25.53 -24.65 2.11
CA GLN A 551 -26.05 -25.56 3.14
C GLN A 551 -27.24 -25.00 3.94
N ILE A 552 -27.06 -23.82 4.53
CA ILE A 552 -28.10 -23.17 5.34
C ILE A 552 -29.36 -22.94 4.51
N ARG A 553 -29.19 -22.50 3.27
CA ARG A 553 -30.28 -22.12 2.35
C ARG A 553 -31.11 -23.33 1.95
N VAL A 554 -30.45 -24.41 1.51
CA VAL A 554 -31.14 -25.63 1.07
C VAL A 554 -31.80 -26.37 2.23
N HIS A 555 -31.17 -26.39 3.42
CA HIS A 555 -31.77 -26.99 4.62
C HIS A 555 -33.01 -26.24 5.08
N LEU A 556 -32.96 -24.90 5.15
CA LEU A 556 -34.13 -24.10 5.52
C LEU A 556 -35.25 -24.22 4.48
N TRP A 557 -34.91 -24.23 3.20
CA TRP A 557 -35.87 -24.42 2.12
C TRP A 557 -36.54 -25.80 2.14
N SER A 558 -35.77 -26.88 2.36
CA SER A 558 -36.33 -28.24 2.44
C SER A 558 -37.22 -28.45 3.66
N LEU A 559 -36.99 -27.69 4.74
CA LEU A 559 -37.87 -27.64 5.91
C LEU A 559 -39.11 -26.75 5.72
N GLY A 560 -39.25 -26.07 4.58
CA GLY A 560 -40.39 -25.18 4.29
C GLY A 560 -40.23 -23.74 4.79
N TYR A 561 -39.04 -23.34 5.20
CA TYR A 561 -38.74 -22.00 5.74
C TYR A 561 -37.68 -21.26 4.89
N PRO A 562 -37.92 -20.97 3.59
CA PRO A 562 -36.95 -20.28 2.76
C PRO A 562 -36.51 -18.94 3.36
N ILE A 563 -35.24 -18.59 3.15
CA ILE A 563 -34.69 -17.31 3.59
C ILE A 563 -35.38 -16.17 2.83
N CYS A 564 -35.77 -15.12 3.55
CA CYS A 564 -36.36 -13.93 2.96
C CYS A 564 -35.37 -13.26 1.98
N GLY A 565 -35.82 -13.04 0.75
CA GLY A 565 -35.00 -12.46 -0.33
C GLY A 565 -34.07 -13.45 -1.05
N ASP A 566 -34.17 -14.76 -0.80
CA ASP A 566 -33.45 -15.76 -1.59
C ASP A 566 -34.02 -15.82 -3.01
N ALA A 567 -33.18 -15.64 -4.03
CA ALA A 567 -33.58 -15.69 -5.43
C ALA A 567 -33.42 -17.09 -6.08
N THR A 568 -32.77 -18.03 -5.37
CA THR A 568 -32.54 -19.39 -5.84
C THR A 568 -33.53 -20.37 -5.21
N TYR A 569 -33.79 -20.24 -3.91
CA TYR A 569 -34.65 -21.14 -3.14
C TYR A 569 -35.94 -20.41 -2.77
N LEU A 570 -36.92 -20.42 -3.67
CA LEU A 570 -38.17 -19.66 -3.56
C LEU A 570 -39.22 -20.42 -2.71
N PRO A 571 -40.30 -19.75 -2.24
CA PRO A 571 -41.44 -20.42 -1.61
C PRO A 571 -42.01 -21.59 -2.43
N ASP A 572 -42.78 -22.44 -1.75
CA ASP A 572 -43.46 -23.60 -2.35
C ASP A 572 -42.53 -24.61 -3.03
N GLN A 573 -41.27 -24.67 -2.56
CA GLN A 573 -40.22 -25.53 -3.11
C GLN A 573 -39.96 -25.29 -4.61
N ILE A 574 -40.09 -24.04 -5.04
CA ILE A 574 -39.77 -23.63 -6.41
C ILE A 574 -38.29 -23.23 -6.49
N LEU A 575 -37.59 -23.74 -7.52
CA LEU A 575 -36.21 -23.36 -7.81
C LEU A 575 -36.18 -22.15 -8.76
N GLY A 576 -35.52 -21.08 -8.32
CA GLY A 576 -35.35 -19.86 -9.12
C GLY A 576 -34.28 -19.97 -10.21
N GLU A 577 -34.18 -18.93 -11.03
CA GLU A 577 -33.32 -18.92 -12.22
C GLU A 577 -31.94 -18.25 -12.01
N ILE A 578 -31.77 -17.52 -10.89
CA ILE A 578 -30.54 -16.75 -10.63
C ILE A 578 -29.96 -17.03 -9.23
N GLN A 579 -28.63 -17.05 -9.16
CA GLN A 579 -27.90 -17.28 -7.90
C GLN A 579 -27.43 -15.98 -7.24
N THR A 580 -27.01 -15.00 -8.02
CA THR A 580 -26.49 -13.72 -7.51
C THR A 580 -27.45 -12.60 -7.90
N VAL A 581 -28.06 -11.98 -6.89
CA VAL A 581 -28.95 -10.85 -7.11
C VAL A 581 -28.16 -9.62 -7.57
N PRO A 582 -28.74 -8.71 -8.37
CA PRO A 582 -28.11 -7.42 -8.67
C PRO A 582 -27.85 -6.62 -7.38
N ALA A 583 -26.94 -5.65 -7.42
CA ALA A 583 -26.66 -4.78 -6.26
C ALA A 583 -27.87 -3.97 -5.79
N THR A 584 -28.82 -3.71 -6.69
CA THR A 584 -30.12 -3.06 -6.44
C THR A 584 -31.25 -4.06 -6.15
N GLY A 585 -30.94 -5.36 -6.06
CA GLY A 585 -31.91 -6.42 -5.84
C GLY A 585 -32.47 -6.49 -4.43
N PRO A 586 -33.39 -7.44 -4.15
CA PRO A 586 -34.00 -7.60 -2.85
C PRO A 586 -32.97 -7.95 -1.78
N LEU A 587 -33.28 -7.53 -0.55
CA LEU A 587 -32.43 -7.71 0.61
C LEU A 587 -32.40 -9.20 1.03
N PHE A 588 -31.26 -9.84 0.84
CA PHE A 588 -31.04 -11.24 1.22
C PHE A 588 -30.74 -11.37 2.71
N CYS A 589 -31.64 -12.01 3.47
CA CYS A 589 -31.63 -11.97 4.93
C CYS A 589 -30.82 -13.11 5.56
N LEU A 590 -29.53 -13.20 5.21
CA LEU A 590 -28.58 -14.12 5.80
C LEU A 590 -27.27 -13.40 6.11
N LEU A 591 -26.86 -13.43 7.38
CA LEU A 591 -25.64 -12.81 7.90
C LEU A 591 -24.77 -13.85 8.60
N ALA A 592 -23.49 -13.95 8.21
CA ALA A 592 -22.45 -14.63 8.99
C ALA A 592 -22.02 -13.71 10.14
N GLN A 593 -22.74 -13.77 11.26
CA GLN A 593 -22.64 -12.78 12.33
C GLN A 593 -21.40 -13.00 13.19
N ARG A 594 -21.08 -14.25 13.51
CA ARG A 594 -20.07 -14.59 14.52
C ARG A 594 -19.12 -15.66 14.01
N ILE A 595 -17.84 -15.52 14.34
CA ILE A 595 -16.83 -16.56 14.14
C ILE A 595 -15.88 -16.64 15.33
N ALA A 596 -15.62 -17.83 15.84
CA ALA A 596 -14.65 -18.08 16.90
C ALA A 596 -13.67 -19.19 16.49
N PHE A 597 -12.37 -18.94 16.67
CA PHE A 597 -11.30 -19.83 16.22
C PHE A 597 -10.05 -19.65 17.09
N THR A 598 -9.15 -20.64 17.06
CA THR A 598 -7.85 -20.56 17.71
C THR A 598 -6.84 -19.90 16.76
N HIS A 599 -6.23 -18.79 17.17
CA HIS A 599 -5.34 -18.01 16.32
C HIS A 599 -4.09 -18.82 15.92
N PRO A 600 -3.72 -18.88 14.62
CA PRO A 600 -2.75 -19.85 14.12
C PRO A 600 -1.29 -19.53 14.49
N LEU A 601 -1.00 -18.33 15.01
CA LEU A 601 0.32 -17.89 15.45
C LEU A 601 0.51 -17.99 16.96
N ASN A 602 -0.32 -17.31 17.75
CA ASN A 602 -0.18 -17.21 19.20
C ASN A 602 -1.04 -18.22 20.00
N LYS A 603 -1.91 -18.99 19.33
CA LYS A 603 -2.76 -20.04 19.93
C LYS A 603 -3.85 -19.56 20.90
N GLU A 604 -4.16 -18.26 20.91
CA GLU A 604 -5.26 -17.71 21.69
C GLU A 604 -6.60 -17.94 21.00
N ARG A 605 -7.68 -18.18 21.77
CA ARG A 605 -9.04 -18.22 21.22
C ARG A 605 -9.50 -16.80 20.90
N MET A 606 -9.84 -16.56 19.65
CA MET A 606 -10.35 -15.28 19.16
C MET A 606 -11.84 -15.41 18.83
N VAL A 607 -12.57 -14.33 19.06
CA VAL A 607 -14.00 -14.21 18.77
C VAL A 607 -14.23 -12.89 18.04
N PHE A 608 -14.92 -12.96 16.91
CA PHE A 608 -15.38 -11.79 16.17
C PHE A 608 -16.88 -11.88 15.98
N GLU A 609 -17.55 -10.75 16.13
CA GLU A 609 -19.00 -10.64 15.99
C GLU A 609 -19.36 -9.29 15.35
N THR A 610 -20.29 -9.30 14.41
CA THR A 610 -20.84 -8.08 13.80
C THR A 610 -22.14 -7.69 14.46
N GLU A 611 -22.49 -6.41 14.36
CA GLU A 611 -23.80 -5.91 14.76
C GLU A 611 -24.94 -6.61 14.01
N GLN A 612 -26.10 -6.65 14.66
CA GLN A 612 -27.30 -7.21 14.05
C GLN A 612 -27.77 -6.31 12.89
N PRO A 613 -28.18 -6.90 11.76
CA PRO A 613 -28.60 -6.13 10.60
C PRO A 613 -30.02 -5.60 10.80
N VAL A 614 -30.36 -4.49 10.13
CA VAL A 614 -31.69 -3.84 10.25
C VAL A 614 -32.84 -4.81 9.97
N TRP A 615 -32.67 -5.73 9.01
CA TRP A 615 -33.68 -6.74 8.67
C TRP A 615 -33.92 -7.79 9.76
N ALA A 616 -33.09 -7.85 10.81
CA ALA A 616 -33.34 -8.70 11.98
C ALA A 616 -34.32 -8.05 12.99
N SER A 617 -34.75 -6.81 12.74
CA SER A 617 -35.74 -6.10 13.57
C SER A 617 -37.17 -6.18 12.99
N GLU A 618 -38.16 -5.58 13.65
CA GLU A 618 -39.55 -5.57 13.18
C GLU A 618 -39.76 -4.81 11.86
N GLN A 619 -38.83 -3.93 11.47
CA GLN A 619 -38.99 -2.96 10.37
C GLN A 619 -38.67 -3.52 8.96
N TYR A 620 -38.64 -4.84 8.78
CA TYR A 620 -38.24 -5.46 7.51
C TYR A 620 -39.10 -5.06 6.31
N LEU A 621 -40.43 -5.00 6.48
CA LEU A 621 -41.36 -4.66 5.39
C LEU A 621 -41.42 -3.16 5.09
N THR A 622 -41.23 -2.29 6.08
CA THR A 622 -41.22 -0.83 5.87
C THR A 622 -40.04 -0.35 5.02
N GLY A 623 -38.96 -1.14 4.95
CA GLY A 623 -37.79 -0.84 4.12
C GLY A 623 -37.92 -1.20 2.63
N GLN A 624 -38.86 -2.08 2.27
CA GLN A 624 -39.13 -2.42 0.85
C GLN A 624 -40.08 -1.43 0.16
N GLN A 625 -40.86 -0.64 0.91
CA GLN A 625 -41.79 0.34 0.35
C GLN A 625 -41.17 1.74 0.10
N ASN A 626 -39.98 2.02 0.65
CA ASN A 626 -39.35 3.35 0.63
C ASN A 626 -38.02 3.40 -0.14
N ARG A 627 -37.79 2.53 -1.13
CA ARG A 627 -36.62 2.60 -2.03
C ARG A 627 -37.00 2.53 -3.50
#